data_AF-A0A520CMX8-F1
#
_entry.id   AF-A0A520CMX8-F1
#
_cell.length_a   1.000
_cell.length_b   1.000
_cell.length_c   1.000
_cell.angle_alpha   90.00
_cell.angle_beta   90.00
_cell.angle_gamma   90.00
#
_symmetry.space_group_name_H-M   'P 1'
#
loop_
_entity.id
_entity.type
_entity.pdbx_description
1 polymer ?
#
loop_
_entity_poly.entity_id
_entity_poly.type
_entity_poly.pdbx_seq_one_letter_code
_entity_poly.pdbx_strand_id
1 'polypeptide(L)'
;MFREEVAERYRQIQDEICRGLEIADGKGKFEEELWERNGGGGGRTRIMQNGSIIEKGGVNFSAVYGKLPEAVKKAFNVTEDDFFATGVSIVIHPNHPLVPIIHMNIRYFELNEETRWFGGGIDLTPHYVFENDARFFHHKLKQACDEF
;
A
#
# COMPACT_ATOMS: atom_id res chain seq x y z
N MET A 1 -9.64 16.67 9.47
CA MET A 1 -8.35 16.75 10.19
C MET A 1 -7.69 15.38 10.29
N PHE A 2 -8.40 14.34 10.76
CA PHE A 2 -7.86 12.98 10.88
C PHE A 2 -7.57 12.30 9.52
N ARG A 3 -8.51 12.34 8.57
CA ARG A 3 -8.32 11.71 7.24
C ARG A 3 -7.14 12.30 6.46
N GLU A 4 -6.91 13.60 6.57
CA GLU A 4 -5.78 14.28 5.93
C GLU A 4 -4.45 13.85 6.57
N GLU A 5 -4.42 13.67 7.89
CA GLU A 5 -3.26 13.16 8.63
C GLU A 5 -2.93 11.72 8.23
N VAL A 6 -3.93 10.84 8.13
CA VAL A 6 -3.74 9.46 7.66
C VAL A 6 -3.19 9.43 6.24
N ALA A 7 -3.76 10.24 5.34
CA ALA A 7 -3.28 10.33 3.96
C ALA A 7 -1.84 10.84 3.87
N GLU A 8 -1.47 11.80 4.71
CA GLU A 8 -0.10 12.30 4.78
C GLU A 8 0.86 11.24 5.32
N ARG A 9 0.48 10.51 6.37
CA ARG A 9 1.30 9.41 6.89
C ARG A 9 1.50 8.32 5.84
N TYR A 10 0.48 7.99 5.07
CA TYR A 10 0.57 7.03 3.97
C TYR A 10 1.45 7.53 2.82
N ARG A 11 1.44 8.84 2.51
CA ARG A 11 2.42 9.42 1.57
C ARG A 11 3.85 9.24 2.06
N GLN A 12 4.11 9.52 3.33
CA GLN A 12 5.44 9.33 3.93
C GLN A 12 5.88 7.87 3.91
N ILE A 13 4.99 6.93 4.19
CA ILE A 13 5.28 5.49 4.11
C ILE A 13 5.67 5.09 2.67
N GLN A 14 4.97 5.60 1.65
CA GLN A 14 5.39 5.38 0.26
C GLN A 14 6.81 5.93 0.01
N ASP A 15 7.12 7.11 0.51
CA ASP A 15 8.44 7.74 0.36
C ASP A 15 9.54 6.92 1.06
N GLU A 16 9.29 6.46 2.28
CA GLU A 16 10.19 5.61 3.07
C GLU A 16 10.45 4.27 2.37
N ILE A 17 9.40 3.59 1.88
CA ILE A 17 9.52 2.30 1.18
C ILE A 17 10.28 2.46 -0.13
N CYS A 18 9.94 3.44 -0.96
CA CYS A 18 10.65 3.70 -2.21
C CYS A 18 12.14 3.94 -1.97
N ARG A 19 12.47 4.80 -1.00
CA ARG A 19 13.87 5.08 -0.65
C ARG A 19 14.60 3.83 -0.18
N GLY A 20 13.98 3.02 0.68
CA GLY A 20 14.57 1.78 1.16
C GLY A 20 14.87 0.79 0.03
N LEU A 21 13.91 0.61 -0.88
CA LEU A 21 14.05 -0.27 -2.04
C LEU A 21 15.10 0.22 -3.05
N GLU A 22 15.19 1.53 -3.31
CA GLU A 22 16.25 2.08 -4.17
C GLU A 22 17.65 1.90 -3.59
N ILE A 23 17.81 2.04 -2.27
CA ILE A 23 19.08 1.79 -1.59
C ILE A 23 19.44 0.31 -1.68
N ALA A 24 18.47 -0.58 -1.44
CA ALA A 24 18.69 -2.02 -1.50
C ALA A 24 19.02 -2.50 -2.92
N ASP A 25 18.32 -1.97 -3.93
CA ASP A 25 18.58 -2.30 -5.34
C ASP A 25 19.93 -1.74 -5.81
N GLY A 26 20.29 -0.51 -5.39
CA GLY A 26 21.57 0.12 -5.70
C GLY A 26 21.71 0.69 -7.11
N LYS A 27 20.75 0.42 -8.02
CA LYS A 27 20.74 0.97 -9.39
C LYS A 27 19.38 1.53 -9.81
N GLY A 28 18.32 0.75 -9.63
CA GLY A 28 16.96 1.09 -10.01
C GLY A 28 16.44 2.31 -9.25
N LYS A 29 15.61 3.09 -9.93
CA LYS A 29 14.93 4.27 -9.39
C LYS A 29 13.44 4.17 -9.67
N PHE A 30 12.63 4.70 -8.76
CA PHE A 30 11.20 4.81 -9.00
C PHE A 30 10.93 6.02 -9.90
N GLU A 31 10.17 5.78 -10.97
CA GLU A 31 9.55 6.82 -11.78
C GLU A 31 8.17 7.11 -11.19
N GLU A 32 7.87 8.39 -10.99
CA GLU A 32 6.61 8.85 -10.40
C GLU A 32 5.66 9.38 -11.46
N GLU A 33 4.41 8.93 -11.37
CA GLU A 33 3.28 9.49 -12.10
C GLU A 33 2.23 9.99 -11.10
N LEU A 34 2.01 11.30 -11.12
CA LEU A 34 0.90 11.93 -10.41
C LEU A 34 -0.35 11.87 -11.26
N TRP A 35 -1.46 11.48 -10.66
CA TRP A 35 -2.73 11.38 -11.36
C TRP A 35 -3.89 11.87 -10.50
N GLU A 36 -4.94 12.34 -11.17
CA GLU A 36 -6.18 12.81 -10.57
C GLU A 36 -7.35 11.93 -11.02
N ARG A 37 -8.34 11.77 -10.15
CA ARG A 37 -9.53 10.97 -10.43
C ARG A 37 -10.70 11.88 -10.81
N ASN A 38 -11.35 11.58 -11.93
CA ASN A 38 -12.67 12.17 -12.21
C ASN A 38 -13.67 11.70 -11.13
N GLY A 39 -14.18 12.64 -10.33
CA GLY A 39 -15.01 12.38 -9.16
C GLY A 39 -14.36 12.66 -7.81
N GLY A 40 -13.06 13.00 -7.77
CA GLY A 40 -12.39 13.51 -6.57
C GLY A 40 -11.15 12.74 -6.12
N GLY A 41 -10.12 13.49 -5.73
CA GLY A 41 -8.84 12.98 -5.24
C GLY A 41 -7.91 12.52 -6.37
N GLY A 42 -7.01 11.58 -6.04
CA GLY A 42 -5.95 11.14 -6.95
C GLY A 42 -4.94 10.23 -6.27
N GLY A 43 -3.74 10.20 -6.81
CA GLY A 43 -2.66 9.38 -6.26
C GLY A 43 -1.29 9.63 -6.86
N ARG A 44 -0.33 8.86 -6.34
CA ARG A 44 1.05 8.81 -6.82
C ARG A 44 1.36 7.36 -7.14
N THR A 45 1.48 7.04 -8.42
CA THR A 45 1.96 5.74 -8.87
C THR A 45 3.48 5.82 -8.96
N ARG A 46 4.20 4.91 -8.31
CA ARG A 46 5.65 4.80 -8.47
C ARG A 46 6.03 3.44 -8.97
N ILE A 47 6.73 3.40 -10.10
CA ILE A 47 7.14 2.16 -10.75
C ILE A 47 8.67 2.15 -10.88
N MET A 48 9.28 1.04 -10.48
CA MET A 48 10.67 0.72 -10.77
C MET A 48 10.71 -0.45 -11.75
N GLN A 49 11.58 -0.40 -12.75
CA GLN A 49 11.81 -1.48 -13.70
C GLN A 49 13.30 -1.65 -13.98
N ASN A 50 13.70 -2.88 -14.32
CA ASN A 50 15.06 -3.20 -14.77
C ASN A 50 16.17 -2.78 -13.77
N GLY A 51 15.87 -2.90 -12.48
CA GLY A 51 16.82 -2.72 -11.38
C GLY A 51 17.85 -3.85 -11.33
N SER A 52 18.81 -3.72 -10.43
CA SER A 52 19.84 -4.74 -10.20
C SER A 52 19.29 -5.95 -9.45
N ILE A 53 18.30 -5.76 -8.57
CA ILE A 53 17.63 -6.80 -7.78
C ILE A 53 16.14 -6.84 -8.13
N ILE A 54 15.50 -5.70 -8.31
CA ILE A 54 14.07 -5.57 -8.59
C ILE A 54 13.86 -5.57 -10.11
N GLU A 55 13.21 -6.60 -10.63
CA GLU A 55 12.83 -6.67 -12.05
C GLU A 55 11.72 -5.65 -12.34
N LYS A 56 10.67 -5.68 -11.51
CA LYS A 56 9.53 -4.76 -11.60
C LYS A 56 8.90 -4.57 -10.22
N GLY A 57 8.72 -3.33 -9.79
CA GLY A 57 8.09 -3.00 -8.53
C GLY A 57 7.13 -1.84 -8.67
N GLY A 58 5.97 -1.92 -8.02
CA GLY A 58 5.02 -0.84 -7.88
C GLY A 58 4.84 -0.48 -6.41
N VAL A 59 4.89 0.81 -6.08
CA VAL A 59 4.57 1.34 -4.75
C VAL A 59 3.58 2.48 -4.97
N ASN A 60 2.31 2.22 -4.76
CA ASN A 60 1.23 3.12 -5.14
C ASN A 60 0.58 3.73 -3.91
N PHE A 61 0.39 5.05 -3.94
CA PHE A 61 -0.41 5.78 -2.97
C PHE A 61 -1.66 6.32 -3.66
N SER A 62 -2.79 6.31 -2.95
CA SER A 62 -3.98 7.04 -3.36
C SER A 62 -4.70 7.68 -2.17
N ALA A 63 -5.36 8.79 -2.45
CA ALA A 63 -6.33 9.43 -1.57
C ALA A 63 -7.48 9.92 -2.44
N VAL A 64 -8.59 9.20 -2.40
CA VAL A 64 -9.76 9.43 -3.23
C VAL A 64 -10.96 9.75 -2.37
N TYR A 65 -11.83 10.60 -2.89
CA TYR A 65 -13.12 10.91 -2.29
C TYR A 65 -14.17 11.00 -3.39
N GLY A 66 -15.42 11.08 -2.99
CA GLY A 66 -16.53 11.28 -3.91
C GLY A 66 -17.78 10.57 -3.42
N LYS A 67 -18.66 10.26 -4.37
CA LYS A 67 -19.95 9.66 -4.08
C LYS A 67 -19.88 8.13 -4.13
N LEU A 68 -20.45 7.45 -3.15
CA LEU A 68 -20.58 6.00 -3.11
C LEU A 68 -21.45 5.52 -4.29
N PRO A 69 -21.05 4.44 -4.98
CA PRO A 69 -21.94 3.75 -5.89
C PRO A 69 -23.16 3.20 -5.15
N GLU A 70 -24.35 3.23 -5.76
CA GLU A 70 -25.61 2.74 -5.17
C GLU A 70 -25.52 1.29 -4.65
N ALA A 71 -24.80 0.42 -5.37
CA ALA A 71 -24.57 -0.95 -4.93
C ALA A 71 -23.84 -1.04 -3.58
N VAL A 72 -22.92 -0.11 -3.32
CA VAL A 72 -22.14 -0.04 -2.08
C VAL A 72 -23.02 0.50 -0.95
N LYS A 73 -23.81 1.55 -1.21
CA LYS A 73 -24.78 2.07 -0.23
C LYS A 73 -25.74 0.98 0.26
N LYS A 74 -26.27 0.19 -0.68
CA LYS A 74 -27.17 -0.93 -0.37
C LYS A 74 -26.48 -2.03 0.44
N ALA A 75 -25.21 -2.33 0.16
CA ALA A 75 -24.46 -3.34 0.89
C ALA A 75 -24.13 -2.91 2.33
N PHE A 76 -23.81 -1.63 2.55
CA PHE A 76 -23.53 -1.08 3.87
C PHE A 76 -24.78 -0.62 4.63
N ASN A 77 -25.95 -0.59 3.97
CA ASN A 77 -27.21 -0.07 4.51
C ASN A 77 -27.07 1.36 5.05
N VAL A 78 -26.39 2.20 4.27
CA VAL A 78 -26.10 3.61 4.56
C VAL A 78 -26.84 4.53 3.60
N THR A 79 -27.19 5.72 4.08
CA THR A 79 -27.83 6.78 3.25
C THR A 79 -26.83 7.83 2.80
N GLU A 80 -25.63 7.81 3.38
CA GLU A 80 -24.54 8.72 3.09
C GLU A 80 -24.04 8.53 1.67
N ASP A 81 -23.80 9.66 1.02
CA ASP A 81 -23.24 9.63 -0.32
C ASP A 81 -21.72 9.77 -0.31
N ASP A 82 -21.15 10.57 0.59
CA ASP A 82 -19.73 10.90 0.53
C ASP A 82 -18.87 9.84 1.21
N PHE A 83 -17.76 9.49 0.56
CA PHE A 83 -16.73 8.64 1.15
C PHE A 83 -15.35 9.24 0.97
N PHE A 84 -14.43 8.81 1.81
CA PHE A 84 -13.00 9.00 1.65
C PHE A 84 -12.28 7.65 1.80
N ALA A 85 -11.30 7.41 0.94
CA ALA A 85 -10.45 6.24 0.99
C ALA A 85 -9.01 6.62 0.67
N THR A 86 -8.06 6.17 1.49
CA THR A 86 -6.63 6.35 1.22
C THR A 86 -5.87 5.08 1.54
N GLY A 87 -4.75 4.85 0.86
CA GLY A 87 -3.92 3.69 1.12
C GLY A 87 -2.58 3.72 0.41
N VAL A 88 -1.71 2.82 0.86
CA VAL A 88 -0.49 2.41 0.16
C VAL A 88 -0.63 0.95 -0.23
N SER A 89 -0.31 0.62 -1.47
CA SER A 89 -0.28 -0.74 -1.97
C SER A 89 1.03 -0.98 -2.71
N ILE A 90 1.70 -2.10 -2.43
CA ILE A 90 2.97 -2.44 -3.06
C ILE A 90 2.91 -3.86 -3.61
N VAL A 91 3.59 -4.07 -4.74
CA VAL A 91 3.96 -5.40 -5.23
C VAL A 91 5.36 -5.29 -5.83
N ILE A 92 6.31 -6.05 -5.30
CA ILE A 92 7.71 -6.03 -5.74
C ILE A 92 8.09 -7.41 -6.25
N HIS A 93 8.50 -7.49 -7.52
CA HIS A 93 9.03 -8.68 -8.15
C HIS A 93 10.56 -8.57 -8.31
N PRO A 94 11.34 -9.33 -7.53
CA PRO A 94 12.78 -9.47 -7.74
C PRO A 94 13.10 -10.24 -9.02
N ASN A 95 14.27 -9.99 -9.59
CA ASN A 95 14.77 -10.69 -10.78
C ASN A 95 15.38 -12.07 -10.49
N HIS A 96 15.62 -12.40 -9.22
CA HIS A 96 16.24 -13.65 -8.79
C HIS A 96 15.26 -14.52 -7.97
N PRO A 97 15.05 -15.80 -8.31
CA PRO A 97 14.02 -16.65 -7.68
C PRO A 97 14.28 -16.96 -6.20
N LEU A 98 15.49 -16.71 -5.71
CA LEU A 98 15.82 -16.84 -4.29
C LEU A 98 15.36 -15.65 -3.45
N VAL A 99 14.95 -14.55 -4.07
CA VAL A 99 14.37 -13.40 -3.36
C VAL A 99 12.84 -13.49 -3.53
N PRO A 100 12.06 -13.48 -2.44
CA PRO A 100 10.61 -13.62 -2.52
C PRO A 100 9.94 -12.38 -3.12
N ILE A 101 8.81 -12.59 -3.79
CA ILE A 101 7.89 -11.50 -4.14
C ILE A 101 7.24 -11.02 -2.83
N ILE A 102 7.03 -9.71 -2.69
CA ILE A 102 6.34 -9.14 -1.54
C ILE A 102 5.14 -8.31 -1.99
N HIS A 103 4.02 -8.47 -1.28
CA HIS A 103 2.85 -7.61 -1.37
C HIS A 103 2.55 -7.01 0.01
N MET A 104 2.10 -5.76 0.02
CA MET A 104 1.62 -5.07 1.20
C MET A 104 0.48 -4.14 0.81
N ASN A 105 -0.55 -4.08 1.64
CA ASN A 105 -1.56 -3.05 1.57
C ASN A 105 -1.85 -2.50 2.96
N ILE A 106 -1.90 -1.18 3.10
CA ILE A 106 -2.51 -0.49 4.25
C ILE A 106 -3.50 0.52 3.70
N ARG A 107 -4.70 0.57 4.28
CA ARG A 107 -5.78 1.43 3.80
C ARG A 107 -6.66 1.91 4.95
N TYR A 108 -7.22 3.09 4.75
CA TYR A 108 -8.20 3.72 5.61
C TYR A 108 -9.41 4.08 4.76
N PHE A 109 -10.59 3.86 5.33
CA PHE A 109 -11.85 4.19 4.70
C PHE A 109 -12.77 4.85 5.72
N GLU A 110 -13.51 5.87 5.29
CA GLU A 110 -14.55 6.52 6.09
C GLU A 110 -15.73 6.95 5.22
N LEU A 111 -16.94 6.82 5.78
CA LEU A 111 -18.17 7.45 5.26
C LEU A 111 -18.57 8.64 6.11
N ASN A 112 -18.50 8.45 7.42
CA ASN A 112 -18.79 9.44 8.44
C ASN A 112 -17.95 9.11 9.69
N GLU A 113 -18.14 9.86 10.78
CA GLU A 113 -17.36 9.67 12.00
C GLU A 113 -17.57 8.29 12.67
N GLU A 114 -18.75 7.69 12.48
CA GLU A 114 -19.14 6.41 13.08
C GLU A 114 -18.70 5.21 12.22
N THR A 115 -18.70 5.38 10.90
CA THR A 115 -18.41 4.32 9.92
C THR A 115 -17.07 4.59 9.25
N ARG A 116 -16.01 4.20 9.96
CA ARG A 116 -14.62 4.27 9.50
C ARG A 116 -13.83 3.06 9.98
N TRP A 117 -12.87 2.62 9.17
CA TRP A 117 -12.02 1.49 9.53
C TRP A 117 -10.68 1.55 8.83
N PHE A 118 -9.72 0.86 9.45
CA PHE A 118 -8.45 0.51 8.83
C PHE A 118 -8.53 -0.91 8.29
N GLY A 119 -7.75 -1.19 7.25
CA GLY A 119 -7.54 -2.53 6.74
C GLY A 119 -6.14 -2.65 6.16
N GLY A 120 -5.61 -3.86 6.12
CA GLY A 120 -4.30 -4.07 5.55
C GLY A 120 -3.71 -5.43 5.83
N GLY A 121 -2.46 -5.58 5.44
CA GLY A 121 -1.66 -6.78 5.57
C GLY A 121 -0.39 -6.70 4.74
N ILE A 122 0.49 -7.66 4.98
CA ILE A 122 1.73 -7.84 4.24
C ILE A 122 2.02 -9.33 4.16
N ASP A 123 2.52 -9.77 3.01
CA ASP A 123 2.74 -11.18 2.71
C ASP A 123 3.93 -11.37 1.76
N LEU A 124 4.55 -12.55 1.86
CA LEU A 124 5.64 -12.98 1.00
C LEU A 124 5.19 -14.17 0.15
N THR A 125 5.59 -14.14 -1.12
CA THR A 125 5.40 -15.23 -2.09
C THR A 125 6.78 -15.71 -2.58
N PRO A 126 7.45 -16.60 -1.83
CA PRO A 126 8.73 -17.19 -2.23
C PRO A 126 8.54 -18.24 -3.34
N HIS A 127 9.49 -18.33 -4.28
CA HIS A 127 9.60 -19.49 -5.18
C HIS A 127 10.28 -20.67 -4.47
N TYR A 128 11.31 -20.37 -3.67
CA TYR A 128 11.99 -21.32 -2.79
C TYR A 128 11.80 -20.88 -1.34
N VAL A 129 11.26 -21.76 -0.50
CA VAL A 129 11.01 -21.47 0.90
C VAL A 129 12.29 -21.67 1.70
N PHE A 130 12.79 -20.60 2.30
CA PHE A 130 13.83 -20.64 3.32
C PHE A 130 13.19 -20.47 4.69
N GLU A 131 13.33 -21.47 5.56
CA GLU A 131 12.67 -21.48 6.87
C GLU A 131 13.08 -20.29 7.73
N ASN A 132 14.35 -19.90 7.68
CA ASN A 132 14.85 -18.75 8.42
C ASN A 132 14.22 -17.43 7.95
N ASP A 133 14.00 -17.26 6.64
CA ASP A 133 13.37 -16.06 6.09
C ASP A 133 11.88 -16.01 6.46
N ALA A 134 11.18 -17.15 6.39
CA ALA A 134 9.79 -17.25 6.82
C ALA A 134 9.65 -16.92 8.32
N ARG A 135 10.51 -17.49 9.17
CA ARG A 135 10.53 -17.19 10.62
C ARG A 135 10.85 -15.73 10.87
N PHE A 136 11.84 -15.16 10.18
CA PHE A 136 12.21 -13.75 10.30
C PHE A 136 11.03 -12.84 9.95
N PHE A 137 10.39 -13.07 8.80
CA PHE A 137 9.26 -12.28 8.34
C PHE A 137 8.10 -12.33 9.33
N HIS A 138 7.64 -13.53 9.69
CA HIS A 138 6.53 -13.68 10.64
C HIS A 138 6.87 -13.17 12.04
N HIS A 139 8.12 -13.29 12.50
CA HIS A 139 8.55 -12.73 13.76
C HIS A 139 8.46 -11.19 13.77
N LYS A 140 8.84 -10.52 12.67
CA LYS A 140 8.70 -9.07 12.54
C LYS A 140 7.24 -8.62 12.54
N LEU A 141 6.35 -9.35 11.87
CA LEU A 141 4.91 -9.04 11.93
C LEU A 141 4.34 -9.25 13.32
N LYS A 142 4.70 -10.35 13.97
CA LYS A 142 4.27 -10.63 15.35
C LYS A 142 4.74 -9.53 16.30
N GLN A 143 6.01 -9.12 16.22
CA GLN A 143 6.54 -8.02 17.04
C GLN A 143 5.72 -6.74 16.88
N ALA A 144 5.39 -6.35 15.65
CA ALA A 144 4.56 -5.17 15.40
C ALA A 144 3.14 -5.31 15.97
N CYS A 145 2.54 -6.51 15.90
CA CYS A 145 1.21 -6.75 16.46
C CYS A 145 1.20 -6.83 17.99
N ASP A 146 2.25 -7.36 18.62
CA ASP A 146 2.35 -7.52 20.07
C ASP A 146 2.45 -6.16 20.83
N GLU A 147 2.68 -5.06 20.12
CA GLU A 147 2.73 -3.70 20.70
C GLU A 147 1.34 -3.11 21.00
N PHE A 148 0.25 -3.78 20.61
CA PHE A 148 -1.15 -3.31 20.73
C PHE A 148 -2.05 -4.35 21.40
#